data_AF-A0A8J1UBM1-F1
#
_entry.id   AF-A0A8J1UBM1-F1
#
_cell.length_a   1.000
_cell.length_b   1.000
_cell.length_c   1.000
_cell.angle_alpha   90.00
_cell.angle_beta   90.00
_cell.angle_gamma   90.00
#
_symmetry.space_group_name_H-M   'P 1'
#
loop_
_entity.id
_entity.type
_entity.pdbx_description
1 polymer ?
#
loop_
_entity_poly.entity_id
_entity_poly.type
_entity_poly.pdbx_seq_one_letter_code
_entity_poly.pdbx_strand_id
1 'polypeptide(L)'
;MMTKWMCSNTKVRIILSCFICIAIIGILSRTMMVQYVLVLTNHSYHMYDRTMNKLVHDWTNDEETRTYKTEEHVYDKHHHKGCKRDKNSPSYLSGIFTEPSVQLDFDKRIFSYNVSVDFETFSVRIWSVAEQCDSEGWIRGKKGKIRGNYVLGLQTTVIEIVVFDVSKDPPVNTTRYILNISREPRSLLHHEDFQTEDLNKLKVCMLRQDCDRLIYPNEPCGLQRMGYNSWQSTKNHVKNFADCLSGNEPGAWLVPCIDCNDDKKCYWNEAIWQPNNCSYHSPTLKQIQHSFQGKKVLFLGDSTLRGMMYFLIEAV
;
A
#
# COMPACT_ATOMS: atom_id res chain seq x y z
N MET A 1 -7.57 25.13 -21.71
CA MET A 1 -6.68 26.27 -21.99
C MET A 1 -5.24 25.76 -21.85
N MET A 2 -4.43 25.98 -22.89
CA MET A 2 -3.18 25.27 -23.23
C MET A 2 -2.06 25.33 -22.19
N THR A 3 -1.20 24.31 -22.15
CA THR A 3 0.25 24.50 -22.39
C THR A 3 0.96 23.18 -22.73
N LYS A 4 1.49 23.14 -23.96
CA LYS A 4 2.53 22.23 -24.47
C LYS A 4 3.83 22.45 -23.69
N TRP A 5 4.57 21.37 -23.41
CA TRP A 5 6.04 21.43 -23.32
C TRP A 5 6.63 20.29 -24.15
N MET A 6 7.04 20.63 -25.38
CA MET A 6 7.95 19.83 -26.18
C MET A 6 9.37 20.08 -25.68
N CYS A 7 10.15 19.01 -25.48
CA CYS A 7 11.60 19.09 -25.39
C CYS A 7 12.17 19.57 -26.74
N SER A 8 12.72 20.78 -26.77
CA SER A 8 13.61 21.23 -27.84
C SER A 8 14.84 21.89 -27.22
N ASN A 9 16.00 21.52 -27.77
CA ASN A 9 17.33 22.00 -27.42
C ASN A 9 17.41 23.53 -27.49
N THR A 10 17.53 24.23 -26.36
CA THR A 10 18.16 25.57 -26.33
C THR A 10 18.76 25.91 -24.96
N LYS A 11 19.99 26.42 -25.00
CA LYS A 11 20.81 26.85 -23.86
C LYS A 11 20.14 28.00 -23.07
N VAL A 12 20.22 27.90 -21.74
CA VAL A 12 20.36 28.96 -20.73
C VAL A 12 19.28 30.07 -20.71
N ARG A 13 18.32 29.91 -19.78
CA ARG A 13 17.80 30.97 -18.87
C ARG A 13 16.84 30.31 -17.85
N ILE A 14 17.38 29.70 -16.80
CA ILE A 14 16.61 29.12 -15.69
C ILE A 14 17.17 29.72 -14.39
N ILE A 15 16.65 30.86 -13.94
CA ILE A 15 16.79 31.26 -12.52
C ILE A 15 15.47 31.83 -11.94
N LEU A 16 14.53 32.39 -12.72
CA LEU A 16 13.29 32.96 -12.14
C LEU A 16 12.03 32.08 -12.22
N SER A 17 11.99 31.01 -13.02
CA SER A 17 10.78 30.17 -13.16
C SER A 17 10.60 29.13 -12.06
N CYS A 18 11.64 28.81 -11.30
CA CYS A 18 11.60 27.73 -10.30
C CYS A 18 10.86 28.14 -9.00
N PHE A 19 11.00 29.41 -8.58
CA PHE A 19 10.34 29.89 -7.36
C PHE A 19 8.81 29.99 -7.48
N ILE A 20 8.32 30.34 -8.67
CA ILE A 20 6.88 30.45 -8.93
C ILE A 20 6.23 29.05 -8.97
N CYS A 21 6.90 28.05 -9.54
CA CYS A 21 6.41 26.66 -9.51
C CYS A 21 6.30 26.10 -8.09
N ILE A 22 7.28 26.37 -7.21
CA ILE A 22 7.30 25.83 -5.84
C ILE A 22 6.19 26.47 -4.98
N ALA A 23 5.93 27.78 -5.14
CA ALA A 23 4.83 28.44 -4.44
C ALA A 23 3.45 27.92 -4.88
N ILE A 24 3.29 27.59 -6.18
CA ILE A 24 2.05 27.01 -6.71
C ILE A 24 1.85 25.56 -6.22
N ILE A 25 2.92 24.76 -6.10
CA ILE A 25 2.85 23.40 -5.54
C ILE A 25 2.47 23.43 -4.04
N GLY A 26 3.02 24.37 -3.27
CA GLY A 26 2.67 24.53 -1.85
C GLY A 26 1.22 24.96 -1.59
N ILE A 27 0.62 25.72 -2.51
CA ILE A 27 -0.78 26.16 -2.39
C ILE A 27 -1.75 25.07 -2.87
N LEU A 28 -1.41 24.32 -3.93
CA LEU A 28 -2.26 23.24 -4.46
C LEU A 28 -2.23 21.97 -3.58
N SER A 29 -1.14 21.72 -2.84
CA SER A 29 -1.02 20.58 -1.93
C SER A 29 -1.98 20.64 -0.73
N ARG A 30 -2.56 21.80 -0.39
CA ARG A 30 -3.54 21.92 0.70
C ARG A 30 -4.95 21.49 0.31
N THR A 31 -5.24 21.32 -0.98
CA THR A 31 -6.60 21.04 -1.47
C THR A 31 -6.70 19.76 -2.30
N MET A 32 -5.59 19.18 -2.75
CA MET A 32 -5.58 17.91 -3.48
C MET A 32 -4.36 17.08 -3.08
N MET A 33 -4.57 15.79 -2.75
CA MET A 33 -3.48 14.81 -2.66
C MET A 33 -2.88 14.64 -4.07
N VAL A 34 -1.82 15.38 -4.38
CA VAL A 34 -1.08 15.24 -5.63
C VAL A 34 0.25 14.56 -5.34
N GLN A 35 0.47 13.39 -5.95
CA GLN A 35 1.72 12.65 -5.90
C GLN A 35 2.66 13.12 -7.03
N TYR A 36 3.97 13.18 -6.77
CA TYR A 36 4.96 13.66 -7.75
C TYR A 36 6.18 12.73 -7.83
N VAL A 37 6.66 12.49 -9.05
CA VAL A 37 7.98 11.91 -9.32
C VAL A 37 8.84 12.99 -9.96
N LEU A 38 9.95 13.35 -9.32
CA LEU A 38 10.89 14.35 -9.82
C LEU A 38 12.18 13.67 -10.26
N VAL A 39 12.60 13.92 -11.50
CA VAL A 39 13.90 13.47 -12.02
C VAL A 39 14.87 14.65 -11.98
N LEU A 40 15.86 14.56 -11.10
CA LEU A 40 16.83 15.62 -10.86
C LEU A 40 18.16 15.30 -11.54
N THR A 41 18.77 16.31 -12.15
CA THR A 41 20.17 16.28 -12.58
C THR A 41 21.08 16.59 -11.39
N ASN A 42 22.34 16.11 -11.42
CA ASN A 42 23.29 16.25 -10.31
C ASN A 42 23.46 17.69 -9.78
N HIS A 43 23.26 18.71 -10.61
CA HIS A 43 23.42 20.11 -10.20
C HIS A 43 22.26 20.65 -9.34
N SER A 44 21.07 20.03 -9.39
CA SER A 44 19.83 20.53 -8.76
C SER A 44 19.56 19.94 -7.37
N TYR A 45 20.29 18.91 -6.97
CA TYR A 45 20.03 18.14 -5.74
C TYR A 45 20.41 18.89 -4.45
N HIS A 46 21.52 19.64 -4.47
CA HIS A 46 22.05 20.31 -3.27
C HIS A 46 21.15 21.44 -2.72
N MET A 47 20.25 22.00 -3.54
CA MET A 47 19.33 23.06 -3.13
C MET A 47 18.03 22.51 -2.50
N TYR A 48 17.66 21.27 -2.82
CA TYR A 48 16.42 20.63 -2.41
C TYR A 48 16.47 20.07 -0.97
N ASP A 49 17.65 19.59 -0.55
CA ASP A 49 17.87 18.86 0.71
C ASP A 49 17.61 19.70 1.99
N ARG A 50 17.78 21.03 1.93
CA ARG A 50 17.58 21.90 3.11
C ARG A 50 16.12 22.26 3.39
N THR A 51 15.25 22.26 2.38
CA THR A 51 13.88 22.79 2.52
C THR A 51 12.88 21.71 2.93
N MET A 52 13.06 20.47 2.45
CA MET A 52 12.14 19.36 2.73
C MET A 52 12.28 18.78 4.14
N ASN A 53 13.50 18.72 4.68
CA ASN A 53 13.72 18.24 6.05
C ASN A 53 12.97 19.07 7.10
N LYS A 54 12.70 20.34 6.81
CA LYS A 54 11.94 21.23 7.69
C LYS A 54 10.42 21.00 7.61
N LEU A 55 9.89 20.70 6.42
CA LEU A 55 8.46 20.48 6.19
C LEU A 55 7.98 19.10 6.68
N VAL A 56 8.81 18.06 6.55
CA VAL A 56 8.48 16.71 7.02
C VAL A 56 8.41 16.66 8.55
N HIS A 57 9.26 17.43 9.24
CA HIS A 57 9.31 17.44 10.70
C HIS A 57 8.09 18.13 11.35
N ASP A 58 7.50 19.13 10.67
CA ASP A 58 6.33 19.85 11.16
C ASP A 58 5.02 19.05 10.96
N TRP A 59 4.93 18.20 9.93
CA TRP A 59 3.73 17.39 9.66
C TRP A 59 3.54 16.22 10.63
N THR A 60 4.62 15.56 11.07
CA THR A 60 4.51 14.38 11.96
C THR A 60 4.00 14.69 13.37
N ASN A 61 4.07 15.95 13.81
CA ASN A 61 3.72 16.32 15.19
C ASN A 61 2.23 16.65 15.38
N ASP A 62 1.51 17.03 14.32
CA ASP A 62 0.12 17.52 14.43
C ASP A 62 -0.94 16.39 14.41
N GLU A 63 -0.64 15.22 13.83
CA GLU A 63 -1.58 14.09 13.80
C GLU A 63 -1.61 13.27 15.10
N GLU A 64 -0.54 13.29 15.91
CA GLU A 64 -0.48 12.50 17.14
C GLU A 64 -1.44 13.02 18.23
N THR A 65 -1.76 14.31 18.28
CA THR A 65 -2.50 14.90 19.43
C THR A 65 -4.02 14.77 19.37
N ARG A 66 -4.64 14.51 18.20
CA ARG A 66 -6.11 14.50 18.06
C ARG A 66 -6.77 13.14 18.31
N THR A 67 -6.04 12.04 18.24
CA THR A 67 -6.58 10.67 18.36
C THR A 67 -6.78 10.21 19.80
N TYR A 68 -6.20 10.91 20.79
CA TYR A 68 -6.18 10.46 22.19
C TYR A 68 -7.52 10.56 22.95
N LYS A 69 -8.50 11.34 22.50
CA LYS A 69 -9.68 11.66 23.34
C LYS A 69 -10.94 10.85 23.05
N THR A 70 -10.98 10.04 22.00
CA THR A 70 -12.21 9.37 21.55
C THR A 70 -12.16 7.84 21.70
N GLU A 71 -11.02 7.26 22.09
CA GLU A 71 -10.77 5.81 22.03
C GLU A 71 -11.03 5.05 23.36
N GLU A 72 -11.36 5.76 24.45
CA GLU A 72 -11.48 5.21 25.82
C GLU A 72 -12.75 4.36 26.04
N HIS A 73 -13.85 4.64 25.32
CA HIS A 73 -15.17 4.06 25.63
C HIS A 73 -15.40 2.59 25.18
N VAL A 74 -14.57 2.01 24.31
CA VAL A 74 -14.73 0.61 23.86
C VAL A 74 -13.89 -0.37 24.69
N TYR A 75 -12.81 0.12 25.30
CA TYR A 75 -11.90 -0.67 26.14
C TYR A 75 -12.57 -1.19 27.42
N ASP A 76 -13.40 -0.36 28.03
CA ASP A 76 -14.06 -0.63 29.31
C ASP A 76 -15.00 -1.85 29.28
N LYS A 77 -15.52 -2.22 28.11
CA LYS A 77 -16.49 -3.32 27.99
C LYS A 77 -15.83 -4.71 28.12
N HIS A 78 -14.51 -4.81 27.92
CA HIS A 78 -13.76 -6.06 27.99
C HIS A 78 -12.73 -6.10 29.12
N HIS A 79 -12.39 -4.96 29.74
CA HIS A 79 -11.30 -4.89 30.71
C HIS A 79 -11.64 -5.36 32.13
N HIS A 80 -12.93 -5.44 32.50
CA HIS A 80 -13.31 -5.57 33.92
C HIS A 80 -14.28 -6.70 34.29
N LYS A 81 -14.63 -7.62 33.38
CA LYS A 81 -15.41 -8.82 33.75
C LYS A 81 -14.52 -10.06 33.84
N GLY A 82 -13.97 -10.31 35.03
CA GLY A 82 -13.42 -11.63 35.40
C GLY A 82 -11.89 -11.82 35.35
N CYS A 83 -11.09 -10.75 35.43
CA CYS A 83 -9.63 -10.88 35.53
C CYS A 83 -9.21 -11.61 36.82
N LYS A 84 -8.13 -12.40 36.76
CA LYS A 84 -7.63 -13.18 37.90
C LYS A 84 -6.61 -12.38 38.70
N ARG A 85 -6.64 -12.51 40.03
CA ARG A 85 -5.60 -12.02 40.93
C ARG A 85 -4.85 -13.21 41.51
N ASP A 86 -3.93 -13.75 40.74
CA ASP A 86 -2.97 -14.74 41.23
C ASP A 86 -1.55 -14.22 40.99
N LYS A 87 -0.88 -13.87 42.08
CA LYS A 87 0.45 -13.23 42.06
C LYS A 87 1.58 -14.21 41.69
N ASN A 88 1.32 -15.51 41.72
CA ASN A 88 2.36 -16.54 41.49
C ASN A 88 2.26 -17.20 40.11
N SER A 89 1.24 -16.87 39.33
CA SER A 89 1.10 -17.39 37.97
C SER A 89 1.80 -16.47 36.95
N PRO A 90 2.44 -17.02 35.91
CA PRO A 90 2.94 -16.21 34.80
C PRO A 90 1.80 -15.44 34.11
N SER A 91 2.06 -14.18 33.76
CA SER A 91 1.08 -13.27 33.17
C SER A 91 0.93 -13.54 31.67
N TYR A 92 -0.20 -14.13 31.29
CA TYR A 92 -0.56 -14.40 29.91
C TYR A 92 -1.64 -13.43 29.40
N LEU A 93 -1.82 -13.41 28.08
CA LEU A 93 -3.00 -12.82 27.47
C LEU A 93 -4.21 -13.77 27.60
N SER A 94 -5.39 -13.20 27.84
CA SER A 94 -6.66 -13.91 27.74
C SER A 94 -7.21 -13.93 26.31
N GLY A 95 -6.81 -12.96 25.48
CA GLY A 95 -7.16 -12.92 24.06
C GLY A 95 -6.43 -11.82 23.29
N ILE A 96 -6.30 -12.04 21.99
CA ILE A 96 -5.89 -11.03 20.99
C ILE A 96 -7.06 -10.86 20.04
N PHE A 97 -7.41 -9.61 19.77
CA PHE A 97 -8.58 -9.26 18.99
C PHE A 97 -8.22 -8.30 17.87
N THR A 98 -8.93 -8.41 16.75
CA THR A 98 -8.67 -7.62 15.55
C THR A 98 -9.95 -7.04 14.94
N GLU A 99 -9.81 -5.94 14.21
CA GLU A 99 -10.85 -5.34 13.40
C GLU A 99 -10.23 -4.92 12.03
N PRO A 100 -10.65 -5.48 10.89
CA PRO A 100 -11.68 -6.53 10.75
C PRO A 100 -11.34 -7.81 11.52
N SER A 101 -12.38 -8.58 11.87
CA SER A 101 -12.22 -9.80 12.67
C SER A 101 -11.46 -10.84 11.87
N VAL A 102 -10.31 -11.26 12.39
CA VAL A 102 -9.50 -12.33 11.83
C VAL A 102 -9.72 -13.58 12.67
N GLN A 103 -9.88 -14.72 12.01
CA GLN A 103 -10.03 -15.99 12.71
C GLN A 103 -8.70 -16.36 13.38
N LEU A 104 -8.67 -16.19 14.71
CA LEU A 104 -7.52 -16.51 15.54
C LEU A 104 -7.97 -17.52 16.60
N ASP A 105 -7.57 -18.77 16.46
CA ASP A 105 -7.78 -19.82 17.47
C ASP A 105 -6.78 -19.60 18.62
N PHE A 106 -7.05 -18.58 19.43
CA PHE A 106 -6.13 -18.13 20.47
C PHE A 106 -5.99 -19.15 21.60
N ASP A 107 -4.75 -19.55 21.89
CA ASP A 107 -4.36 -20.30 23.08
C ASP A 107 -3.26 -19.52 23.82
N LYS A 108 -3.50 -19.21 25.09
CA LYS A 108 -2.56 -18.45 25.92
C LYS A 108 -1.14 -19.04 26.00
N ARG A 109 -0.95 -20.33 25.70
CA ARG A 109 0.33 -21.04 25.69
C ARG A 109 1.05 -20.98 24.34
N ILE A 110 0.39 -20.53 23.28
CA ILE A 110 0.97 -20.32 21.96
C ILE A 110 1.43 -18.87 21.84
N PHE A 111 2.72 -18.68 21.54
CA PHE A 111 3.36 -17.36 21.50
C PHE A 111 3.59 -16.84 20.08
N SER A 112 3.22 -17.61 19.05
CA SER A 112 3.38 -17.22 17.65
C SER A 112 2.16 -17.65 16.85
N TYR A 113 1.55 -16.68 16.17
CA TYR A 113 0.35 -16.87 15.36
C TYR A 113 0.61 -16.43 13.93
N ASN A 114 0.16 -17.22 12.98
CA ASN A 114 0.14 -16.86 11.57
C ASN A 114 -1.32 -16.75 11.15
N VAL A 115 -1.70 -15.60 10.62
CA VAL A 115 -3.05 -15.35 10.15
C VAL A 115 -3.03 -14.67 8.79
N SER A 116 -4.06 -14.94 8.01
CA SER A 116 -4.25 -14.32 6.70
C SER A 116 -5.53 -13.50 6.67
N VAL A 117 -5.50 -12.40 5.92
CA VAL A 117 -6.64 -11.52 5.67
C VAL A 117 -6.83 -11.35 4.17
N ASP A 118 -8.04 -10.96 3.75
CA ASP A 118 -8.33 -10.68 2.35
C ASP A 118 -7.32 -9.68 1.75
N PHE A 119 -7.05 -9.83 0.45
CA PHE A 119 -6.11 -8.96 -0.25
C PHE A 119 -6.50 -7.49 -0.09
N GLU A 120 -7.76 -7.11 -0.02
CA GLU A 120 -8.22 -5.72 0.06
C GLU A 120 -7.94 -5.09 1.45
N THR A 121 -7.64 -5.90 2.46
CA THR A 121 -7.41 -5.44 3.83
C THR A 121 -6.03 -4.79 3.96
N PHE A 122 -5.99 -3.46 3.90
CA PHE A 122 -4.75 -2.67 4.02
C PHE A 122 -4.44 -2.20 5.45
N SER A 123 -5.40 -2.32 6.38
CA SER A 123 -5.17 -1.98 7.78
C SER A 123 -5.96 -2.88 8.71
N VAL A 124 -5.35 -3.23 9.84
CA VAL A 124 -5.98 -4.00 10.91
C VAL A 124 -5.75 -3.26 12.21
N ARG A 125 -6.82 -3.08 12.96
CA ARG A 125 -6.77 -2.59 14.33
C ARG A 125 -6.66 -3.78 15.27
N ILE A 126 -5.72 -3.72 16.20
CA ILE A 126 -5.39 -4.83 17.09
C ILE A 126 -5.43 -4.34 18.53
N TRP A 127 -5.97 -5.17 19.42
CA TRP A 127 -5.85 -4.98 20.86
C TRP A 127 -5.72 -6.33 21.56
N SER A 128 -5.21 -6.30 22.79
CA SER A 128 -5.05 -7.51 23.60
C SER A 128 -5.60 -7.30 24.99
N VAL A 129 -6.02 -8.40 25.62
CA VAL A 129 -6.55 -8.40 26.98
C VAL A 129 -5.68 -9.33 27.81
N ALA A 130 -5.22 -8.86 28.97
CA ALA A 130 -4.45 -9.68 29.89
C ALA A 130 -5.38 -10.63 30.67
N GLU A 131 -4.85 -11.77 31.14
CA GLU A 131 -5.59 -12.67 32.04
C GLU A 131 -5.61 -12.12 33.48
N GLN A 132 -4.56 -11.39 33.87
CA GLN A 132 -4.36 -10.87 35.22
C GLN A 132 -4.77 -9.39 35.32
N CYS A 133 -5.34 -9.00 36.45
CA CYS A 133 -5.76 -7.61 36.68
C CYS A 133 -4.57 -6.64 36.79
N ASP A 134 -3.41 -7.15 37.21
CA ASP A 134 -2.19 -6.38 37.43
C ASP A 134 -1.26 -6.44 36.21
N SER A 135 -1.80 -6.78 35.04
CA SER A 135 -1.03 -6.93 33.80
C SER A 135 -1.73 -6.28 32.61
N GLU A 136 -0.93 -5.82 31.65
CA GLU A 136 -1.42 -5.21 30.41
C GLU A 136 -0.65 -5.75 29.21
N GLY A 137 -1.36 -5.98 28.09
CA GLY A 137 -0.74 -6.39 26.84
C GLY A 137 -0.43 -5.18 25.96
N TRP A 138 0.82 -4.74 25.96
CA TRP A 138 1.25 -3.57 25.18
C TRP A 138 1.80 -4.00 23.84
N ILE A 139 1.54 -3.19 22.81
CA ILE A 139 2.15 -3.43 21.50
C ILE A 139 3.53 -2.77 21.47
N ARG A 140 4.57 -3.53 21.09
CA ARG A 140 5.95 -3.04 21.14
C ARG A 140 6.14 -1.83 20.22
N GLY A 141 6.90 -0.85 20.71
CA GLY A 141 7.13 0.43 20.03
C GLY A 141 6.09 1.51 20.33
N LYS A 142 5.00 1.17 21.06
CA LYS A 142 3.97 2.11 21.49
C LYS A 142 3.72 1.94 23.00
N LYS A 143 4.58 2.52 23.84
CA LYS A 143 4.53 2.39 25.31
C LYS A 143 3.14 2.75 25.83
N GLY A 144 2.55 1.88 26.66
CA GLY A 144 1.21 2.08 27.23
C GLY A 144 0.04 1.96 26.24
N LYS A 145 0.27 1.61 24.97
CA LYS A 145 -0.82 1.38 24.00
C LYS A 145 -1.18 -0.09 23.96
N ILE A 146 -2.38 -0.39 24.47
CA ILE A 146 -2.98 -1.73 24.45
C ILE A 146 -3.71 -1.98 23.13
N ARG A 147 -3.97 -0.91 22.36
CA ARG A 147 -4.63 -0.92 21.05
C ARG A 147 -3.85 -0.11 20.02
N GLY A 148 -3.88 -0.52 18.76
CA GLY A 148 -3.29 0.25 17.67
C GLY A 148 -3.78 -0.16 16.28
N ASN A 149 -3.75 0.80 15.34
CA ASN A 149 -3.94 0.53 13.92
C ASN A 149 -2.59 0.18 13.27
N TYR A 150 -2.59 -0.85 12.43
CA TYR A 150 -1.42 -1.36 11.70
C TYR A 150 -1.74 -1.40 10.22
N VAL A 151 -0.89 -0.78 9.41
CA VAL A 151 -0.98 -0.87 7.95
C VAL A 151 -0.31 -2.15 7.51
N LEU A 152 -0.99 -2.94 6.69
CA LEU A 152 -0.49 -4.22 6.17
C LEU A 152 0.20 -4.02 4.82
N GLY A 153 1.45 -4.44 4.75
CA GLY A 153 2.21 -4.49 3.50
C GLY A 153 1.79 -5.67 2.60
N LEU A 154 2.45 -5.80 1.45
CA LEU A 154 2.36 -7.00 0.61
C LEU A 154 3.13 -8.18 1.22
N GLN A 155 4.15 -7.88 2.03
CA GLN A 155 4.87 -8.88 2.81
C GLN A 155 4.20 -9.10 4.17
N THR A 156 4.55 -10.21 4.82
CA THR A 156 4.11 -10.53 6.18
C THR A 156 4.45 -9.40 7.14
N THR A 157 3.42 -8.86 7.79
CA THR A 157 3.55 -7.85 8.82
C THR A 157 3.69 -8.55 10.18
N VAL A 158 4.81 -8.30 10.87
CA VAL A 158 5.10 -8.91 12.17
C VAL A 158 4.77 -7.92 13.28
N ILE A 159 3.90 -8.34 14.20
CA ILE A 159 3.41 -7.52 15.31
C ILE A 159 3.75 -8.20 16.62
N GLU A 160 4.46 -7.48 17.49
CA GLU A 160 4.88 -8.00 18.79
C GLU A 160 4.05 -7.39 19.91
N ILE A 161 3.36 -8.25 20.65
CA ILE A 161 2.56 -7.90 21.82
C ILE A 161 3.30 -8.43 23.05
N VAL A 162 3.59 -7.55 24.01
CA VAL A 162 4.33 -7.87 25.23
C VAL A 162 3.43 -7.63 26.42
N VAL A 163 3.30 -8.65 27.27
CA VAL A 163 2.58 -8.55 28.54
C VAL A 163 3.52 -7.93 29.57
N PHE A 164 3.06 -6.84 30.17
CA PHE A 164 3.73 -6.14 31.25
C PHE A 164 2.99 -6.34 32.56
N ASP A 165 3.74 -6.60 33.63
CA ASP A 165 3.26 -6.46 35.00
C ASP A 165 3.32 -4.97 35.37
N VAL A 166 2.15 -4.34 35.46
CA VAL A 166 2.01 -2.90 35.72
C VAL A 166 1.94 -2.58 37.22
N SER A 167 1.95 -3.60 38.09
CA SER A 167 2.05 -3.38 39.54
C SER A 167 3.44 -2.94 39.98
N LYS A 168 4.45 -3.14 39.12
CA LYS A 168 5.85 -2.77 39.34
C LYS A 168 6.18 -1.46 38.63
N ASP A 169 7.03 -0.65 39.26
CA ASP A 169 7.59 0.56 38.65
C ASP A 169 9.13 0.44 38.57
N PRO A 170 9.72 0.36 37.36
CA PRO A 170 9.06 0.35 36.06
C PRO A 170 8.33 -0.99 35.75
N PRO A 171 7.33 -0.99 34.85
CA PRO A 171 6.64 -2.21 34.45
C PRO A 171 7.59 -3.27 33.88
N VAL A 172 7.42 -4.51 34.32
CA VAL A 172 8.31 -5.63 33.96
C VAL A 172 7.68 -6.48 32.87
N ASN A 173 8.43 -6.80 31.83
CA ASN A 173 7.97 -7.68 30.77
C ASN A 173 7.90 -9.14 31.27
N THR A 174 6.79 -9.81 31.00
CA THR A 174 6.57 -11.19 31.46
C THR A 174 6.49 -12.17 30.30
N THR A 175 5.72 -11.86 29.26
CA THR A 175 5.49 -12.78 28.13
C THR A 175 5.39 -12.02 26.82
N ARG A 176 5.83 -12.64 25.73
CA ARG A 176 5.81 -12.07 24.37
C ARG A 176 4.97 -12.95 23.46
N TYR A 177 4.09 -12.33 22.68
CA TYR A 177 3.31 -12.92 21.61
C TYR A 177 3.68 -12.26 20.28
N ILE A 178 3.83 -13.07 19.23
CA ILE A 178 4.13 -12.64 17.87
C ILE A 178 2.92 -12.97 17.00
N LEU A 179 2.41 -11.96 16.31
CA LEU A 179 1.34 -12.10 15.33
C LEU A 179 1.90 -11.75 13.95
N ASN A 180 1.98 -12.75 13.10
CA ASN A 180 2.36 -12.63 11.70
C ASN A 180 1.09 -12.54 10.87
N ILE A 181 0.83 -11.37 10.29
CA ILE A 181 -0.35 -11.13 9.45
C ILE A 181 0.12 -11.04 8.00
N SER A 182 -0.38 -11.94 7.14
CA SER A 182 -0.19 -11.85 5.70
C SER A 182 -1.50 -11.47 5.01
N ARG A 183 -1.41 -10.73 3.90
CA ARG A 183 -2.54 -10.60 2.98
C ARG A 183 -2.56 -11.81 2.07
N GLU A 184 -3.74 -12.35 1.84
CA GLU A 184 -3.94 -13.34 0.78
C GLU A 184 -3.53 -12.74 -0.56
N PRO A 185 -3.03 -13.56 -1.51
CA PRO A 185 -2.76 -13.08 -2.85
C PRO A 185 -4.07 -12.61 -3.51
N ARG A 186 -3.97 -11.57 -4.35
CA ARG A 186 -5.13 -11.04 -5.08
C ARG A 186 -5.80 -12.08 -5.99
N SER A 187 -5.02 -13.03 -6.50
CA SER A 187 -5.50 -14.15 -7.31
C SER A 187 -5.38 -15.43 -6.52
N LEU A 188 -6.41 -16.26 -6.56
CA LEU A 188 -6.34 -17.65 -6.10
C LEU A 188 -5.63 -18.55 -7.11
N LEU A 189 -5.38 -18.06 -8.32
CA LEU A 189 -4.74 -18.80 -9.39
C LEU A 189 -3.23 -18.56 -9.34
N HIS A 190 -2.46 -19.63 -9.22
CA HIS A 190 -1.01 -19.55 -9.27
C HIS A 190 -0.54 -19.30 -10.71
N HIS A 191 0.67 -18.75 -10.87
CA HIS A 191 1.26 -18.57 -12.20
C HIS A 191 1.44 -19.92 -12.94
N GLU A 192 1.56 -21.02 -12.21
CA GLU A 192 1.60 -22.38 -12.77
C GLU A 192 0.24 -22.79 -13.38
N ASP A 193 -0.87 -22.35 -12.77
CA ASP A 193 -2.21 -22.53 -13.34
C ASP A 193 -2.36 -21.75 -14.64
N PHE A 194 -1.76 -20.55 -14.75
CA PHE A 194 -1.76 -19.78 -16.01
C PHE A 194 -1.02 -20.50 -17.14
N GLN A 195 0.04 -21.25 -16.82
CA GLN A 195 0.81 -22.01 -17.82
C GLN A 195 0.11 -23.30 -18.25
N THR A 196 -0.71 -23.89 -17.38
CA THR A 196 -1.49 -25.10 -17.67
C THR A 196 -2.84 -24.78 -18.30
N GLU A 197 -3.41 -23.61 -18.01
CA GLU A 197 -4.58 -23.10 -18.69
C GLU A 197 -4.25 -22.70 -20.13
N ASP A 198 -5.08 -23.19 -21.06
CA ASP A 198 -5.01 -22.80 -22.45
C ASP A 198 -5.35 -21.30 -22.54
N LEU A 199 -4.33 -20.47 -22.79
CA LEU A 199 -4.45 -19.01 -22.96
C LEU A 199 -5.53 -18.61 -23.99
N ASN A 200 -5.94 -19.55 -24.86
CA ASN A 200 -7.04 -19.37 -25.80
C ASN A 200 -8.44 -19.39 -25.13
N LYS A 201 -8.56 -19.94 -23.91
CA LYS A 201 -9.81 -20.03 -23.14
C LYS A 201 -10.01 -18.89 -22.15
N LEU A 202 -8.93 -18.17 -21.82
CA LEU A 202 -8.99 -17.02 -20.94
C LEU A 202 -9.73 -15.87 -21.61
N LYS A 203 -10.76 -15.37 -20.93
CA LYS A 203 -11.46 -14.16 -21.34
C LYS A 203 -10.61 -12.95 -20.98
N VAL A 204 -10.83 -11.87 -21.69
CA VAL A 204 -10.21 -10.58 -21.38
C VAL A 204 -11.24 -9.69 -20.71
N CYS A 205 -10.90 -9.24 -19.51
CA CYS A 205 -11.69 -8.31 -18.74
C CYS A 205 -10.98 -6.94 -18.70
N MET A 206 -11.75 -5.87 -18.74
CA MET A 206 -11.26 -4.51 -18.72
C MET A 206 -11.61 -3.85 -17.39
N LEU A 207 -10.62 -3.33 -16.67
CA LEU A 207 -10.83 -2.52 -15.47
C LEU A 207 -10.48 -1.06 -15.78
N ARG A 208 -11.52 -0.23 -15.84
CA ARG A 208 -11.42 1.22 -16.07
C ARG A 208 -11.24 1.98 -14.75
N GLN A 209 -11.99 1.59 -13.73
CA GLN A 209 -11.97 2.16 -12.39
C GLN A 209 -12.55 1.16 -11.38
N ASP A 210 -12.15 1.26 -10.12
CA ASP A 210 -12.71 0.48 -9.03
C ASP A 210 -14.09 1.02 -8.60
N CYS A 211 -14.94 0.14 -8.07
CA CYS A 211 -16.29 0.51 -7.63
C CYS A 211 -16.33 1.24 -6.29
N ASP A 212 -15.32 1.07 -5.43
CA ASP A 212 -15.28 1.71 -4.11
C ASP A 212 -15.08 3.23 -4.19
N ARG A 213 -14.47 3.71 -5.28
CA ARG A 213 -14.18 5.13 -5.51
C ARG A 213 -14.31 5.47 -6.99
N LEU A 214 -15.50 5.90 -7.38
CA LEU A 214 -15.78 6.34 -8.75
C LEU A 214 -15.08 7.66 -9.04
N ILE A 215 -14.14 7.64 -9.99
CA ILE A 215 -13.48 8.83 -10.55
C ILE A 215 -14.32 9.37 -11.71
N TYR A 216 -14.92 8.47 -12.50
CA TYR A 216 -15.77 8.77 -13.64
C TYR A 216 -17.18 8.25 -13.37
N PRO A 217 -18.10 9.06 -12.81
CA PRO A 217 -19.41 8.59 -12.36
C PRO A 217 -20.29 7.98 -13.45
N ASN A 218 -20.07 8.39 -14.70
CA ASN A 218 -20.85 7.96 -15.86
C ASN A 218 -20.22 6.76 -16.59
N GLU A 219 -19.06 6.28 -16.14
CA GLU A 219 -18.41 5.11 -16.71
C GLU A 219 -18.63 3.90 -15.80
N PRO A 220 -18.70 2.67 -16.35
CA PRO A 220 -18.82 1.48 -15.54
C PRO A 220 -17.60 1.30 -14.62
N CYS A 221 -17.82 0.70 -13.45
CA CYS A 221 -16.77 0.34 -12.51
C CYS A 221 -16.58 -1.18 -12.45
N GLY A 222 -15.46 -1.63 -11.90
CA GLY A 222 -15.12 -3.05 -11.80
C GLY A 222 -14.75 -3.66 -13.14
N LEU A 223 -14.54 -4.98 -13.13
CA LEU A 223 -14.13 -5.73 -14.31
C LEU A 223 -15.28 -5.85 -15.31
N GLN A 224 -15.05 -5.33 -16.52
CA GLN A 224 -16.01 -5.35 -17.63
C GLN A 224 -15.60 -6.41 -18.64
N ARG A 225 -16.55 -7.23 -19.09
CA ARG A 225 -16.28 -8.24 -20.12
C ARG A 225 -16.02 -7.58 -21.47
N MET A 226 -14.90 -7.90 -22.09
CA MET A 226 -14.58 -7.44 -23.44
C MET A 226 -15.04 -8.44 -24.51
N GLY A 227 -15.23 -7.95 -25.73
CA GLY A 227 -15.51 -8.76 -26.92
C GLY A 227 -14.31 -9.49 -27.50
N TYR A 228 -13.16 -9.54 -26.79
CA TYR A 228 -12.00 -10.29 -27.25
C TYR A 228 -12.15 -11.78 -26.97
N ASN A 229 -11.77 -12.59 -27.95
CA ASN A 229 -11.99 -14.04 -27.91
C ASN A 229 -10.97 -14.78 -27.02
N SER A 230 -9.75 -14.25 -26.88
CA SER A 230 -8.73 -14.84 -26.02
C SER A 230 -7.66 -13.84 -25.60
N TRP A 231 -6.99 -14.13 -24.48
CA TRP A 231 -5.84 -13.37 -24.02
C TRP A 231 -4.70 -13.32 -25.04
N GLN A 232 -4.43 -14.45 -25.71
CA GLN A 232 -3.36 -14.52 -26.71
C GLN A 232 -3.65 -13.63 -27.94
N SER A 233 -4.89 -13.63 -28.43
CA SER A 233 -5.31 -12.74 -29.52
C SER A 233 -5.21 -11.27 -29.13
N THR A 234 -5.58 -10.92 -27.89
CA THR A 234 -5.43 -9.55 -27.37
C THR A 234 -3.97 -9.12 -27.32
N LYS A 235 -3.05 -9.96 -26.80
CA LYS A 235 -1.62 -9.62 -26.78
C LYS A 235 -1.06 -9.37 -28.18
N ASN A 236 -1.49 -10.16 -29.16
CA ASN A 236 -1.07 -9.95 -30.55
C ASN A 236 -1.67 -8.67 -31.16
N HIS A 237 -2.93 -8.37 -30.84
CA HIS A 237 -3.59 -7.14 -31.28
C HIS A 237 -2.90 -5.89 -30.72
N VAL A 238 -2.59 -5.89 -29.42
CA VAL A 238 -1.88 -4.81 -28.74
C VAL A 238 -0.52 -4.51 -29.37
N LYS A 239 0.23 -5.55 -29.78
CA LYS A 239 1.54 -5.39 -30.43
C LYS A 239 1.48 -4.69 -31.79
N ASN A 240 0.31 -4.64 -32.43
CA ASN A 240 0.15 -4.03 -33.76
C ASN A 240 -0.21 -2.53 -33.69
N PHE A 241 -0.42 -1.98 -32.49
CA PHE A 241 -0.65 -0.56 -32.33
C PHE A 241 0.63 0.25 -32.58
N ALA A 242 0.46 1.49 -33.04
CA ALA A 242 1.56 2.43 -33.11
C ALA A 242 2.01 2.84 -31.70
N ASP A 243 3.27 3.29 -31.61
CA ASP A 243 3.82 3.85 -30.38
C ASP A 243 3.01 5.05 -29.87
N CYS A 244 2.75 5.09 -28.57
CA CYS A 244 2.16 6.26 -27.94
C CYS A 244 3.10 7.47 -27.99
N LEU A 245 2.55 8.65 -28.28
CA LEU A 245 3.32 9.91 -28.34
C LEU A 245 3.58 10.51 -26.95
N SER A 246 2.80 10.11 -25.95
CA SER A 246 2.86 10.61 -24.57
C SER A 246 2.71 9.48 -23.55
N GLY A 247 3.12 9.72 -22.31
CA GLY A 247 3.04 8.75 -21.20
C GLY A 247 1.72 8.75 -20.43
N ASN A 248 0.72 9.53 -20.86
CA ASN A 248 -0.54 9.74 -20.12
C ASN A 248 -1.77 9.50 -21.00
N GLU A 249 -1.65 8.61 -21.97
CA GLU A 249 -2.76 8.28 -22.87
C GLU A 249 -3.89 7.57 -22.12
N PRO A 250 -5.16 7.92 -22.37
CA PRO A 250 -6.29 7.28 -21.72
C PRO A 250 -6.39 5.83 -22.16
N GLY A 251 -6.75 4.97 -21.20
CA GLY A 251 -6.79 3.53 -21.41
C GLY A 251 -7.57 2.83 -20.31
N ALA A 252 -7.32 1.53 -20.19
CA ALA A 252 -7.81 0.71 -19.10
C ALA A 252 -6.84 -0.45 -18.86
N TRP A 253 -6.94 -1.07 -17.68
CA TRP A 253 -6.25 -2.33 -17.42
C TRP A 253 -6.97 -3.46 -18.16
N LEU A 254 -6.23 -4.26 -18.91
CA LEU A 254 -6.69 -5.52 -19.46
C LEU A 254 -6.16 -6.65 -18.59
N VAL A 255 -7.05 -7.52 -18.13
CA VAL A 255 -6.75 -8.59 -17.19
C VAL A 255 -7.28 -9.92 -17.77
N PRO A 256 -6.43 -10.95 -17.89
CA PRO A 256 -6.90 -12.28 -18.25
C PRO A 256 -7.64 -12.92 -17.08
N CYS A 257 -8.85 -13.42 -17.33
CA CYS A 257 -9.66 -14.05 -16.29
C CYS A 257 -10.46 -15.25 -16.83
N ILE A 258 -10.80 -16.16 -15.92
CA ILE A 258 -11.77 -17.24 -16.18
C ILE A 258 -13.20 -16.65 -16.21
N ASP A 259 -13.46 -15.73 -15.28
CA ASP A 259 -14.72 -15.00 -15.12
C ASP A 259 -14.43 -13.53 -14.80
N CYS A 260 -15.11 -12.61 -15.49
CA CYS A 260 -14.98 -11.17 -15.21
C CYS A 260 -15.80 -10.73 -14.00
N ASN A 261 -16.71 -11.56 -13.50
CA ASN A 261 -17.52 -11.24 -12.32
C ASN A 261 -16.82 -11.57 -11.00
N ASP A 262 -15.68 -12.25 -11.05
CA ASP A 262 -14.94 -12.74 -9.89
C ASP A 262 -13.45 -12.41 -10.07
N ASP A 263 -13.01 -11.34 -9.41
CA ASP A 263 -11.64 -10.80 -9.54
C ASP A 263 -10.57 -11.74 -8.98
N LYS A 264 -10.96 -12.65 -8.07
CA LYS A 264 -10.08 -13.70 -7.54
C LYS A 264 -9.75 -14.76 -8.60
N LYS A 265 -10.55 -14.85 -9.67
CA LYS A 265 -10.34 -15.73 -10.85
C LYS A 265 -9.63 -15.03 -12.01
N CYS A 266 -8.96 -13.92 -11.73
CA CYS A 266 -8.15 -13.17 -12.69
C CYS A 266 -6.66 -13.36 -12.43
N TYR A 267 -5.88 -13.40 -13.50
CA TYR A 267 -4.42 -13.46 -13.47
C TYR A 267 -3.84 -12.05 -13.45
N TRP A 268 -3.89 -11.41 -12.28
CA TRP A 268 -3.44 -10.02 -12.11
C TRP A 268 -1.96 -9.78 -12.41
N ASN A 269 -1.12 -10.80 -12.26
CA ASN A 269 0.32 -10.70 -12.60
C ASN A 269 0.55 -10.51 -14.11
N GLU A 270 -0.43 -10.85 -14.94
CA GLU A 270 -0.40 -10.70 -16.40
C GLU A 270 -1.19 -9.46 -16.86
N ALA A 271 -1.74 -8.67 -15.94
CA ALA A 271 -2.50 -7.48 -16.29
C ALA A 271 -1.62 -6.44 -17.00
N ILE A 272 -2.16 -5.83 -18.06
CA ILE A 272 -1.47 -4.79 -18.83
C ILE A 272 -2.30 -3.51 -18.88
N TRP A 273 -1.66 -2.36 -18.76
CA TRP A 273 -2.30 -1.08 -19.07
C TRP A 273 -2.32 -0.91 -20.60
N GLN A 274 -3.51 -0.81 -21.17
CA GLN A 274 -3.69 -0.65 -22.62
C GLN A 274 -4.36 0.71 -22.93
N PRO A 275 -3.61 1.66 -23.52
CA PRO A 275 -4.19 2.86 -24.09
C PRO A 275 -5.17 2.55 -25.23
N ASN A 276 -6.14 3.43 -25.46
CA ASN A 276 -7.21 3.16 -26.44
C ASN A 276 -6.69 2.96 -27.87
N ASN A 277 -5.69 3.75 -28.28
CA ASN A 277 -5.31 3.89 -29.70
C ASN A 277 -3.81 3.73 -29.98
N CYS A 278 -3.03 3.33 -28.97
CA CYS A 278 -1.58 3.17 -29.10
C CYS A 278 -1.08 2.14 -28.08
N SER A 279 0.18 1.72 -28.18
CA SER A 279 0.80 0.82 -27.21
C SER A 279 2.08 1.41 -26.62
N TYR A 280 2.34 1.07 -25.36
CA TYR A 280 3.64 1.26 -24.75
C TYR A 280 4.48 0.00 -24.92
N HIS A 281 5.66 0.12 -25.50
CA HIS A 281 6.63 -0.97 -25.51
C HIS A 281 7.45 -0.98 -24.22
N SER A 282 7.55 -2.14 -23.58
CA SER A 282 8.35 -2.30 -22.37
C SER A 282 9.82 -2.04 -22.69
N PRO A 283 10.45 -1.04 -22.03
CA PRO A 283 11.87 -0.78 -22.24
C PRO A 283 12.69 -1.95 -21.69
N THR A 284 13.77 -2.30 -22.40
CA THR A 284 14.74 -3.28 -21.91
C THR A 284 15.49 -2.74 -20.69
N LEU A 285 15.99 -3.64 -19.83
CA LEU A 285 16.79 -3.26 -18.66
C LEU A 285 17.93 -2.29 -19.01
N LYS A 286 18.62 -2.54 -20.12
CA LYS A 286 19.70 -1.66 -20.62
C LYS A 286 19.20 -0.26 -20.96
N GLN A 287 18.03 -0.13 -21.58
CA GLN A 287 17.42 1.17 -21.90
C GLN A 287 17.02 1.92 -20.62
N ILE A 288 16.51 1.20 -19.61
CA ILE A 288 16.16 1.78 -18.31
C ILE A 288 17.42 2.27 -17.59
N GLN A 289 18.43 1.42 -17.46
CA GLN A 289 19.72 1.76 -16.81
C GLN A 289 20.39 2.95 -17.51
N HIS A 290 20.42 2.96 -18.84
CA HIS A 290 20.95 4.09 -19.60
C HIS A 290 20.13 5.37 -19.37
N SER A 291 18.80 5.27 -19.31
CA SER A 291 17.92 6.40 -19.06
C SER A 291 18.12 7.02 -17.67
N PHE A 292 18.47 6.21 -16.67
CA PHE A 292 18.73 6.67 -15.30
C PHE A 292 20.20 6.98 -14.98
N GLN A 293 21.12 6.71 -15.91
CA GLN A 293 22.55 6.94 -15.69
C GLN A 293 22.83 8.40 -15.33
N GLY A 294 23.46 8.63 -14.17
CA GLY A 294 23.82 9.96 -13.68
C GLY A 294 22.63 10.84 -13.26
N LYS A 295 21.42 10.27 -13.14
CA LYS A 295 20.22 10.96 -12.68
C LYS A 295 19.82 10.47 -11.29
N LYS A 296 19.23 11.36 -10.50
CA LYS A 296 18.60 11.00 -9.22
C LYS A 296 17.08 11.10 -9.38
N VAL A 297 16.38 10.06 -8.98
CA VAL A 297 14.90 10.02 -9.01
C VAL A 297 14.41 10.19 -7.59
N LEU A 298 13.52 11.16 -7.39
CA LEU A 298 12.89 11.45 -6.11
C LEU A 298 11.40 11.15 -6.19
N PHE A 299 10.94 10.28 -5.29
CA PHE A 299 9.54 9.90 -5.16
C PHE A 299 8.92 10.66 -3.98
N LEU A 300 7.87 11.46 -4.23
CA LEU A 300 7.17 12.27 -3.23
C LEU A 300 5.67 11.94 -3.24
N GLY A 301 5.21 11.19 -2.24
CA GLY A 301 3.84 10.74 -2.18
C GLY A 301 3.58 9.85 -0.96
N ASP A 302 2.40 9.27 -0.93
CA ASP A 302 1.98 8.35 0.13
C ASP A 302 2.56 6.94 -0.06
N SER A 303 2.04 5.99 0.72
CA SER A 303 2.44 4.58 0.66
C SER A 303 2.32 3.94 -0.72
N THR A 304 1.41 4.42 -1.57
CA THR A 304 1.20 3.94 -2.94
C THR A 304 2.42 4.27 -3.81
N LEU A 305 2.90 5.51 -3.74
CA LEU A 305 4.08 5.93 -4.50
C LEU A 305 5.33 5.21 -3.99
N ARG A 306 5.41 4.95 -2.68
CA ARG A 306 6.46 4.12 -2.11
C ARG A 306 6.44 2.69 -2.68
N GLY A 307 5.26 2.10 -2.88
CA GLY A 307 5.12 0.79 -3.55
C GLY A 307 5.63 0.80 -4.99
N MET A 308 5.24 1.82 -5.77
CA MET A 308 5.71 2.00 -7.15
C MET A 308 7.24 2.19 -7.22
N MET A 309 7.82 2.91 -6.25
CA MET A 309 9.26 3.05 -6.13
C MET A 309 9.95 1.70 -5.94
N TYR A 310 9.48 0.86 -5.03
CA TYR A 310 10.07 -0.47 -4.81
C TYR A 310 10.02 -1.33 -6.07
N PHE A 311 8.88 -1.35 -6.76
CA PHE A 311 8.75 -2.06 -8.03
C PHE A 311 9.78 -1.61 -9.07
N LEU A 312 10.00 -0.29 -9.20
CA LEU A 312 10.99 0.26 -10.12
C LEU A 312 12.43 -0.11 -9.72
N ILE A 313 12.75 -0.12 -8.42
CA ILE A 313 14.08 -0.48 -7.92
C ILE A 313 14.36 -1.97 -8.15
N GLU A 314 13.39 -2.85 -7.91
CA GLU A 314 13.54 -4.29 -8.13
C GLU A 314 13.70 -4.66 -9.61
N ALA A 315 13.20 -3.81 -10.51
CA ALA A 315 13.27 -4.01 -11.95
C ALA A 315 14.57 -3.52 -12.62
N VAL A 316 15.47 -2.83 -11.90
CA VAL A 316 16.69 -2.15 -12.45
C VAL A 316 17.98 -2.76 -11.92
#